data_AF-A0A7K0RCR8-F1
#
_entry.id   AF-A0A7K0RCR8-F1
#
_cell.length_a   1.000
_cell.length_b   1.000
_cell.length_c   1.000
_cell.angle_alpha   90.00
_cell.angle_beta   90.00
_cell.angle_gamma   90.00
#
_symmetry.space_group_name_H-M   'P 1'
#
loop_
_entity.id
_entity.type
_entity.pdbx_description
1 polymer ?
#
loop_
_entity_poly.entity_id
_entity_poly.type
_entity_poly.pdbx_seq_one_letter_code
_entity_poly.pdbx_strand_id
1 'polypeptide(L)'
;LAEQVTEGLQGMTVPLRVAVMGCVVNGPGEAREADLGVASGNGKGQIFVKGEVIKTVPESEIVATLIEEANRLAAAMPASETGAVEVVTS
;
A
#
# COMPACT_ATOMS: atom_id res chain seq x y z
N LEU A 1 -8.91 -1.20 8.46
CA LEU A 1 -7.66 -1.46 7.68
C LEU A 1 -7.10 -0.17 7.11
N ALA A 2 -7.86 0.55 6.27
CA ALA A 2 -7.40 1.81 5.68
C ALA A 2 -6.88 2.82 6.72
N GLU A 3 -7.63 3.08 7.79
CA GLU A 3 -7.20 4.00 8.86
C GLU A 3 -5.86 3.59 9.49
N GLN A 4 -5.68 2.31 9.83
CA GLN A 4 -4.43 1.80 10.41
C GLN A 4 -3.24 1.95 9.45
N VAL A 5 -3.48 1.76 8.15
CA VAL A 5 -2.46 1.98 7.12
C VAL A 5 -2.15 3.47 6.99
N THR A 6 -3.16 4.33 6.99
CA THR A 6 -2.99 5.79 6.98
C THR A 6 -2.18 6.24 8.19
N GLU A 7 -2.56 5.86 9.40
CA GLU A 7 -1.83 6.21 10.63
C GLU A 7 -0.39 5.68 10.62
N GLY A 8 -0.16 4.45 10.14
CA GLY A 8 1.17 3.86 10.05
C GLY A 8 2.08 4.52 9.01
N LEU A 9 1.49 5.18 8.01
CA LEU A 9 2.20 5.92 6.96
C LEU A 9 2.21 7.43 7.19
N GLN A 10 1.49 7.91 8.22
CA GLN A 10 1.51 9.33 8.59
C GLN A 10 2.92 9.74 9.00
N GLY A 11 3.42 10.82 8.40
CA GLY A 11 4.75 11.36 8.65
C GLY A 11 5.82 10.94 7.65
N MET A 12 5.52 10.04 6.72
CA MET A 12 6.39 9.78 5.58
C MET A 12 6.37 10.94 4.60
N THR A 13 7.54 11.54 4.35
CA THR A 13 7.71 12.67 3.42
C THR A 13 8.07 12.21 2.00
N VAL A 14 7.50 11.10 1.56
CA VAL A 14 7.70 10.57 0.21
C VAL A 14 6.38 10.57 -0.57
N PRO A 15 6.42 10.86 -1.88
CA PRO A 15 5.23 10.80 -2.74
C PRO A 15 4.92 9.33 -3.06
N LEU A 16 4.28 8.63 -2.13
CA LEU A 16 3.79 7.26 -2.37
C LEU A 16 2.28 7.24 -2.42
N ARG A 17 1.73 6.57 -3.43
CA ARG A 17 0.29 6.33 -3.52
C ARG A 17 -0.03 4.91 -3.07
N VAL A 18 -0.83 4.79 -2.00
CA VAL A 18 -1.16 3.51 -1.37
C VAL A 18 -2.65 3.20 -1.53
N ALA A 19 -2.99 2.13 -2.24
CA ALA A 19 -4.37 1.71 -2.44
C ALA A 19 -4.81 0.63 -1.43
N VAL A 20 -5.89 0.86 -0.70
CA VAL A 20 -6.50 -0.13 0.21
C VAL A 20 -7.88 -0.52 -0.31
N MET A 21 -7.99 -1.74 -0.84
CA MET A 21 -9.19 -2.28 -1.45
C MET A 21 -9.86 -3.33 -0.55
N GLY A 22 -11.18 -3.22 -0.38
CA GLY A 22 -11.97 -4.14 0.45
C GLY A 22 -12.32 -5.49 -0.21
N CYS A 23 -12.05 -5.67 -1.51
CA CYS A 23 -12.26 -6.92 -2.24
C CYS A 23 -11.38 -6.99 -3.51
N VAL A 24 -10.93 -8.19 -3.89
CA VAL A 24 -10.01 -8.46 -5.03
C VAL A 24 -10.56 -8.03 -6.41
N VAL A 25 -11.86 -7.77 -6.51
CA VAL A 25 -12.60 -7.75 -7.80
C VAL A 25 -12.36 -6.48 -8.64
N ASN A 26 -11.92 -5.37 -8.04
CA ASN A 26 -11.76 -4.08 -8.75
C ASN A 26 -10.31 -3.65 -9.00
N GLY A 27 -9.32 -4.52 -8.75
CA GLY A 27 -7.93 -4.10 -8.62
C GLY A 27 -7.13 -3.58 -9.83
N PRO A 28 -7.39 -3.90 -11.11
CA PRO A 28 -6.36 -3.66 -12.13
C PRO A 28 -6.22 -2.20 -12.59
N GLY A 29 -7.24 -1.35 -12.41
CA GLY A 29 -7.18 0.08 -12.75
C GLY A 29 -6.47 0.89 -11.68
N GLU A 30 -6.96 0.78 -10.44
CA GLU A 30 -6.49 1.57 -9.29
C GLU A 30 -5.11 1.08 -8.79
N ALA A 31 -4.81 -0.21 -8.87
CA ALA A 31 -3.49 -0.73 -8.45
C ALA A 31 -2.36 -0.42 -9.46
N ARG A 32 -2.68 -0.04 -10.71
CA ARG A 32 -1.67 0.45 -11.68
C ARG A 32 -1.26 1.88 -11.42
N GLU A 33 -2.16 2.68 -10.84
CA GLU A 33 -1.89 4.05 -10.47
C GLU A 33 -1.25 4.18 -9.09
N ALA A 34 -1.34 3.14 -8.26
CA ALA A 34 -0.74 3.08 -6.94
C ALA A 34 0.66 2.44 -6.98
N ASP A 35 1.61 3.03 -6.24
CA ASP A 35 2.93 2.44 -6.04
C ASP A 35 2.86 1.18 -5.19
N LEU A 36 1.95 1.18 -4.22
CA LEU A 36 1.74 0.10 -3.27
C LEU A 36 0.24 -0.09 -3.04
N GLY A 37 -0.20 -1.30 -2.76
CA GLY A 37 -1.59 -1.51 -2.36
C GLY A 37 -1.86 -2.86 -1.72
N VAL A 38 -3.06 -2.99 -1.17
CA VAL A 38 -3.59 -4.25 -0.65
C VAL A 38 -5.01 -4.47 -1.12
N ALA A 39 -5.31 -5.73 -1.46
CA ALA A 39 -6.68 -6.22 -1.61
C ALA A 39 -6.93 -7.24 -0.51
N SER A 40 -7.75 -6.86 0.48
CA SER A 40 -8.20 -7.78 1.53
C SER A 40 -9.42 -8.56 1.07
N GLY A 41 -9.52 -9.82 1.47
CA GLY A 41 -10.69 -10.66 1.25
C GLY A 41 -10.49 -12.06 1.83
N ASN A 42 -11.57 -12.66 2.35
CA ASN A 42 -11.53 -14.01 2.95
C ASN A 42 -10.45 -14.20 4.03
N GLY A 43 -10.20 -13.17 4.87
CA GLY A 43 -9.23 -13.23 5.98
C GLY A 43 -7.75 -13.13 5.58
N LYS A 44 -7.47 -12.79 4.31
CA LYS A 44 -6.11 -12.59 3.78
C LYS A 44 -6.04 -11.33 2.93
N GLY A 45 -4.85 -10.74 2.85
CA GLY A 45 -4.55 -9.61 1.98
C GLY A 45 -3.49 -9.98 0.94
N GLN A 46 -3.74 -9.60 -0.31
CA GLN A 46 -2.72 -9.63 -1.35
C GLN A 46 -2.07 -8.25 -1.41
N ILE A 47 -0.76 -8.19 -1.27
CA ILE A 47 0.04 -6.96 -1.35
C ILE A 47 0.53 -6.82 -2.78
N PHE A 48 0.33 -5.65 -3.36
CA PHE A 48 0.73 -5.31 -4.72
C PHE A 48 1.72 -4.16 -4.69
N VAL A 49 2.74 -4.21 -5.54
CA VAL A 49 3.66 -3.12 -5.79
C VAL A 49 3.64 -2.82 -7.27
N LYS A 50 3.36 -1.58 -7.67
CA LYS A 50 3.25 -1.15 -9.07
C LYS A 50 2.34 -2.05 -9.93
N GLY A 51 1.23 -2.50 -9.34
CA GLY A 51 0.25 -3.37 -9.99
C GLY A 51 0.60 -4.88 -10.03
N GLU A 52 1.71 -5.31 -9.46
CA GLU A 52 2.10 -6.74 -9.39
C GLU A 52 1.97 -7.30 -7.97
N VAL A 53 1.37 -8.49 -7.82
CA VAL A 53 1.29 -9.18 -6.53
C VAL A 53 2.68 -9.64 -6.10
N ILE A 54 3.19 -9.08 -5.00
CA ILE A 54 4.48 -9.49 -4.45
C ILE A 54 4.34 -10.53 -3.34
N LYS A 55 3.24 -10.49 -2.58
CA LYS A 55 3.04 -11.34 -1.40
C LYS A 55 1.56 -11.46 -1.04
N THR A 56 1.17 -12.59 -0.46
CA THR A 56 -0.12 -12.75 0.21
C THR A 56 0.12 -13.03 1.69
N VAL A 57 -0.54 -12.28 2.56
CA VAL A 57 -0.37 -12.35 4.02
C VAL A 57 -1.75 -12.46 4.71
N PRO A 58 -1.84 -13.00 5.93
CA PRO A 58 -3.08 -12.95 6.71
C PRO A 58 -3.45 -11.50 7.05
N GLU A 59 -4.74 -11.24 7.32
CA GLU A 59 -5.25 -9.89 7.59
C GLU A 59 -4.49 -9.14 8.71
N SER A 60 -4.06 -9.88 9.74
CA SER A 60 -3.26 -9.37 10.85
C SER A 60 -1.87 -8.85 10.46
N GLU A 61 -1.31 -9.33 9.35
CA GLU A 61 0.03 -8.97 8.88
C GLU A 61 0.00 -7.93 7.74
N ILE A 62 -1.18 -7.61 7.20
CA ILE A 62 -1.32 -6.66 6.09
C ILE A 62 -0.70 -5.32 6.44
N VAL A 63 -1.07 -4.75 7.58
CA VAL A 63 -0.65 -3.40 7.98
C VAL A 63 0.87 -3.35 8.15
N ALA A 64 1.44 -4.30 8.88
CA ALA A 64 2.89 -4.39 9.08
C ALA A 64 3.63 -4.53 7.74
N THR A 65 3.15 -5.40 6.85
CA THR A 65 3.76 -5.64 5.54
C THR A 65 3.70 -4.40 4.63
N LEU A 66 2.57 -3.68 4.62
CA LEU A 66 2.44 -2.43 3.87
C LEU A 66 3.42 -1.37 4.35
N ILE A 67 3.56 -1.19 5.67
CA ILE A 67 4.47 -0.20 6.25
C ILE A 67 5.93 -0.56 5.91
N GLU A 68 6.30 -1.84 6.01
CA GLU A 68 7.62 -2.31 5.59
C GLU A 68 7.91 -1.98 4.13
N GLU A 69 6.97 -2.31 3.23
CA GLU A 69 7.19 -2.11 1.81
C GLU A 69 7.14 -0.64 1.40
N ALA A 70 6.31 0.17 2.05
CA ALA A 70 6.31 1.62 1.88
C ALA A 70 7.66 2.21 2.30
N ASN A 71 8.21 1.81 3.46
CA ASN A 71 9.54 2.25 3.90
C ASN A 71 10.64 1.80 2.92
N ARG A 72 10.51 0.60 2.36
CA ARG A 72 11.44 0.10 1.36
C ARG A 72 11.40 0.91 0.07
N LEU A 73 10.21 1.26 -0.42
CA LEU A 73 10.02 2.13 -1.57
C LEU A 73 10.57 3.53 -1.30
N ALA A 74 10.31 4.08 -0.10
CA ALA A 74 10.83 5.36 0.34
C ALA A 74 12.37 5.39 0.38
N ALA A 75 13.01 4.31 0.86
CA ALA A 75 14.46 4.18 0.90
C ALA A 75 15.09 4.05 -0.50
N ALA A 76 14.34 3.55 -1.48
CA ALA A 76 14.79 3.43 -2.87
C ALA A 76 14.60 4.73 -3.68
N MET A 77 13.78 5.68 -3.20
CA MET A 77 13.57 6.97 -3.85
C MET A 77 14.72 7.95 -3.56
N PRO A 78 15.12 8.79 -4.54
CA PRO A 78 16.12 9.81 -4.31
C PRO A 78 15.58 10.86 -3.32
N ALA A 79 16.41 11.30 -2.37
CA ALA A 79 16.05 12.29 -1.34
C ALA A 79 15.61 13.68 -1.88
N SER A 80 15.59 13.86 -3.20
CA SER A 80 15.12 15.07 -3.87
C SER A 80 13.60 15.09 -4.11
N GLU A 81 12.89 13.97 -3.92
CA GLU A 81 11.43 13.91 -4.06
C GLU A 81 10.76 13.99 -2.70
N THR A 82 10.34 15.20 -2.33
CA THR A 82 9.51 15.43 -1.14
C THR A 82 8.04 15.37 -1.52
N GLY A 83 7.28 14.50 -0.87
CA GLY A 83 5.85 14.34 -1.07
C GLY A 83 5.14 13.89 0.20
N ALA A 84 3.84 13.67 0.11
CA ALA A 84 3.07 13.04 1.17
C ALA A 84 2.55 11.70 0.67
N VAL A 85 2.42 10.76 1.59
CA VAL A 85 1.73 9.50 1.28
C VAL A 85 0.25 9.78 1.09
N GLU A 86 -0.28 9.40 -0.07
CA GLU A 86 -1.70 9.46 -0.36
C GLU A 86 -2.30 8.06 -0.23
N VAL A 87 -3.17 7.86 0.77
CA VAL A 87 -3.91 6.62 0.93
C VAL A 87 -5.24 6.74 0.22
N VAL A 88 -5.44 5.92 -0.82
CA VAL A 88 -6.67 5.83 -1.60
C VAL A 88 -7.44 4.58 -1.16
N THR A 89 -8.74 4.73 -0.92
CA THR A 89 -9.60 3.64 -0.42
C THR A 89 -10.80 3.44 -1.35
N SER A 90 -11.04 2.21 -1.78
CA SER A 90 -12.13 1.83 -2.70
C SER A 90 -12.78 0.49 -2.36
#